data_AF-A0A7S2D4I3-F1
#
_entry.id   AF-A0A7S2D4I3-F1
#
_cell.length_a   1.000
_cell.length_b   1.000
_cell.length_c   1.000
_cell.angle_alpha   90.00
_cell.angle_beta   90.00
_cell.angle_gamma   90.00
#
_symmetry.space_group_name_H-M   'P 1'
#
loop_
_entity.id
_entity.type
_entity.pdbx_description
1 polymer ?
#
loop_
_entity_poly.entity_id
_entity_poly.type
_entity_poly.pdbx_seq_one_letter_code
_entity_poly.pdbx_strand_id
1 'polypeptide(L)'
;AVAADGGEGAAEVKAGADLAEQGFVHDKAFQQLEFLVRDWPNFEEDDTTESMLQFMDEYVHDVVMKAKAAKDLMETRDQITSCFEKISCFLLPHPGLKIPKKSYNGTVSDLDPLFRSMLTTYMRRLFSVDLEPKRIQGRQLTAPELSVYIKTYVGLFQDR
;
A
#
# COMPACT_ATOMS: atom_id res chain seq x y z
N ALA A 1 -57.24 -52.73 -23.48
CA ALA A 1 -56.21 -52.97 -22.46
C ALA A 1 -55.19 -51.84 -22.57
N VAL A 2 -55.12 -50.98 -21.54
CA VAL A 2 -53.91 -50.77 -20.69
C VAL A 2 -52.78 -50.11 -21.50
N ALA A 3 -52.61 -48.78 -21.51
CA ALA A 3 -52.10 -47.85 -20.47
C ALA A 3 -50.61 -47.47 -20.71
N ALA A 4 -50.33 -46.16 -20.61
CA ALA A 4 -49.06 -45.45 -20.27
C ALA A 4 -47.80 -45.81 -21.09
N ASP A 5 -46.78 -44.99 -21.30
CA ASP A 5 -46.17 -43.85 -20.61
C ASP A 5 -45.20 -43.22 -21.65
N GLY A 6 -45.09 -41.90 -21.82
CA GLY A 6 -44.13 -41.09 -21.08
C GLY A 6 -42.74 -41.11 -21.71
N GLY A 7 -42.30 -40.01 -22.33
CA GLY A 7 -40.95 -39.93 -22.91
C GLY A 7 -40.62 -38.66 -23.69
N GLU A 8 -41.02 -37.49 -23.18
CA GLU A 8 -40.49 -36.19 -23.62
C GLU A 8 -39.02 -36.08 -23.15
N GLY A 9 -38.08 -36.28 -24.06
CA GLY A 9 -36.65 -36.07 -23.82
C GLY A 9 -36.35 -34.58 -23.80
N ALA A 10 -36.26 -34.02 -22.59
CA ALA A 10 -35.78 -32.67 -22.33
C ALA A 10 -34.36 -32.49 -22.88
N ALA A 11 -34.23 -31.62 -23.88
CA ALA A 11 -32.94 -31.04 -24.25
C ALA A 11 -32.55 -30.05 -23.14
N GLU A 12 -31.82 -30.55 -22.16
CA GLU A 12 -31.28 -29.74 -21.06
C GLU A 12 -30.27 -28.71 -21.57
N VAL A 13 -30.56 -27.47 -21.22
CA VAL A 13 -29.79 -26.26 -21.47
C VAL A 13 -28.44 -26.34 -20.75
N LYS A 14 -27.38 -26.77 -21.46
CA LYS A 14 -26.01 -26.55 -21.03
C LYS A 14 -25.57 -25.13 -21.40
N ALA A 15 -26.04 -24.14 -20.64
CA ALA A 15 -25.59 -22.74 -20.78
C ALA A 15 -25.48 -22.00 -19.44
N GLY A 16 -25.32 -22.72 -18.32
CA GLY A 16 -25.46 -22.13 -16.97
C GLY A 16 -24.38 -22.44 -15.95
N ALA A 17 -23.23 -23.04 -16.31
CA ALA A 17 -22.27 -23.52 -15.32
C ALA A 17 -20.84 -22.94 -15.43
N ASP A 18 -20.54 -22.04 -16.38
CA ASP A 18 -19.19 -21.51 -16.58
C ASP A 18 -19.04 -20.00 -16.27
N LEU A 19 -19.99 -19.40 -15.54
CA LEU A 19 -19.96 -17.96 -15.21
C LEU A 19 -19.94 -17.63 -13.71
N ALA A 20 -19.84 -18.64 -12.83
CA ALA A 20 -19.95 -18.43 -11.38
C ALA A 20 -18.68 -18.73 -10.56
N GLU A 21 -17.52 -18.83 -11.21
CA GLU A 21 -16.20 -18.85 -10.52
C GLU A 21 -15.25 -17.76 -11.02
N GLN A 22 -15.77 -16.66 -11.55
CA GLN A 22 -15.03 -15.41 -11.43
C GLN A 22 -15.23 -14.91 -10.02
N GLY A 23 -14.40 -15.41 -9.10
CA GLY A 23 -14.29 -14.82 -7.77
C GLY A 23 -14.17 -13.32 -7.95
N PHE A 24 -15.05 -12.54 -7.32
CA PHE A 24 -14.81 -11.12 -7.14
C PHE A 24 -13.44 -11.03 -6.47
N VAL A 25 -12.40 -10.69 -7.24
CA VAL A 25 -11.19 -10.16 -6.66
C VAL A 25 -11.67 -8.86 -6.03
N HIS A 26 -11.96 -8.92 -4.74
CA HIS A 26 -12.30 -7.73 -4.00
C HIS A 26 -11.04 -6.88 -4.06
N ASP A 27 -11.06 -5.85 -4.90
CA ASP A 27 -9.95 -4.90 -4.96
C ASP A 27 -9.68 -4.43 -3.53
N LYS A 28 -8.40 -4.44 -3.15
CA LYS A 28 -8.02 -4.02 -1.81
C LYS A 28 -8.46 -2.57 -1.60
N ALA A 29 -8.87 -2.24 -0.38
CA ALA A 29 -9.48 -0.94 -0.09
C ALA A 29 -8.54 0.25 -0.37
N PHE A 30 -7.24 0.03 -0.26
CA PHE A 30 -6.21 1.05 -0.42
C PHE A 30 -5.10 0.58 -1.36
N GLN A 31 -4.44 1.53 -2.00
CA GLN A 31 -3.43 1.25 -3.02
C GLN A 31 -2.06 1.03 -2.39
N GLN A 32 -1.48 2.04 -1.73
CA GLN A 32 -0.13 1.95 -1.18
C GLN A 32 -0.09 2.38 0.28
N LEU A 33 0.58 1.57 1.10
CA LEU A 33 1.08 1.95 2.42
C LEU A 33 2.60 1.99 2.37
N GLU A 34 3.19 3.07 2.87
CA GLU A 34 4.64 3.18 2.96
C GLU A 34 5.07 3.52 4.39
N PHE A 35 5.94 2.68 4.95
CA PHE A 35 6.57 2.93 6.23
C PHE A 35 7.79 3.83 6.03
N LEU A 36 7.65 5.12 6.34
CA LEU A 36 8.77 6.05 6.36
C LEU A 36 9.45 6.03 7.74
N VAL A 37 10.53 5.28 7.90
CA VAL A 37 11.29 5.21 9.16
C VAL A 37 12.27 6.37 9.19
N ARG A 38 12.19 7.20 10.23
CA ARG A 38 13.04 8.36 10.42
C ARG A 38 14.20 8.04 11.34
N ASP A 39 15.31 8.75 11.14
CA ASP A 39 16.52 8.65 11.96
C ASP A 39 17.08 7.23 12.04
N TRP A 40 17.05 6.50 10.92
CA TRP A 40 17.60 5.15 10.81
C TRP A 40 19.12 5.18 11.04
N PRO A 41 19.64 4.43 12.03
CA PRO A 41 21.06 4.52 12.40
C PRO A 41 21.98 3.55 11.64
N ASN A 42 21.43 2.56 10.93
CA ASN A 42 22.20 1.43 10.40
C ASN A 42 22.45 1.56 8.89
N PHE A 43 22.96 2.70 8.44
CA PHE A 43 23.57 2.78 7.11
C PHE A 43 25.08 2.76 7.29
N GLU A 44 25.75 1.88 6.56
CA GLU A 44 27.20 1.75 6.59
C GLU A 44 27.85 2.77 5.62
N GLU A 45 29.13 3.09 5.82
CA GLU A 45 29.81 4.12 5.02
C GLU A 45 30.01 3.70 3.54
N ASP A 46 30.05 2.40 3.26
CA ASP A 46 30.24 1.81 1.94
C ASP A 46 28.91 1.44 1.24
N ASP A 47 27.78 1.68 1.89
CA ASP A 47 26.47 1.43 1.30
C ASP A 47 26.20 2.31 0.08
N THR A 48 25.85 1.66 -1.02
CA THR A 48 25.37 2.34 -2.22
C THR A 48 23.87 2.64 -2.10
N THR A 49 23.37 3.61 -2.85
CA THR A 49 21.91 3.86 -2.90
C THR A 49 21.13 2.62 -3.33
N GLU A 50 21.67 1.82 -4.25
CA GLU A 50 21.03 0.58 -4.70
C GLU A 50 20.99 -0.48 -3.61
N SER A 51 22.10 -0.72 -2.90
CA SER A 51 22.13 -1.68 -1.78
C SER A 51 21.20 -1.26 -0.64
N MET A 52 21.13 0.05 -0.32
CA MET A 52 20.19 0.56 0.67
C MET A 52 18.74 0.32 0.26
N LEU A 53 18.37 0.60 -0.99
CA LEU A 53 17.00 0.38 -1.48
C LEU A 53 16.63 -1.11 -1.48
N GLN A 54 17.54 -1.98 -1.92
CA GLN A 54 17.35 -3.43 -1.89
C GLN A 54 17.13 -3.94 -0.46
N PHE A 55 17.93 -3.45 0.49
CA PHE A 55 17.76 -3.77 1.90
C PHE A 55 16.38 -3.34 2.44
N MET A 56 15.85 -2.19 2.01
CA MET A 56 14.52 -1.74 2.43
C MET A 56 13.41 -2.68 1.97
N ASP A 57 13.51 -3.19 0.74
CA ASP A 57 12.53 -4.14 0.20
C ASP A 57 12.56 -5.46 0.98
N GLU A 58 13.75 -5.96 1.30
CA GLU A 58 13.93 -7.15 2.16
C GLU A 58 13.43 -6.91 3.60
N TYR A 59 13.72 -5.74 4.17
CA TYR A 59 13.31 -5.36 5.52
C TYR A 59 11.79 -5.34 5.69
N VAL A 60 11.04 -4.80 4.72
CA VAL A 60 9.56 -4.86 4.73
C VAL A 60 9.09 -6.30 4.78
N HIS A 61 9.61 -7.14 3.90
CA HIS A 61 9.13 -8.51 3.79
C HIS A 61 9.46 -9.34 5.03
N ASP A 62 10.69 -9.27 5.51
CA ASP A 62 11.16 -10.20 6.53
C ASP A 62 10.92 -9.69 7.95
N VAL A 63 11.03 -8.38 8.19
CA VAL A 63 10.85 -7.79 9.52
C VAL A 63 9.41 -7.32 9.74
N VAL A 64 8.83 -6.61 8.78
CA VAL A 64 7.50 -6.02 8.95
C VAL A 64 6.40 -7.08 8.73
N MET A 65 6.53 -7.93 7.70
CA MET A 65 5.47 -8.85 7.30
C MET A 65 5.61 -10.30 7.80
N LYS A 66 6.83 -10.85 7.93
CA LYS A 66 7.04 -12.28 8.26
C LYS A 66 7.46 -12.58 9.71
N ALA A 67 7.81 -11.57 10.53
CA ALA A 67 8.41 -11.86 11.83
C ALA A 67 7.48 -12.71 12.72
N LYS A 68 7.95 -13.89 13.14
CA LYS A 68 7.23 -14.82 14.03
C LYS A 68 6.99 -14.14 15.38
N ALA A 69 5.78 -13.62 15.59
CA ALA A 69 5.42 -12.86 16.77
C ALA A 69 4.12 -13.42 17.38
N ALA A 70 3.71 -12.87 18.53
CA ALA A 70 2.48 -13.24 19.20
C ALA A 70 1.25 -13.10 18.28
N LYS A 71 0.17 -13.84 18.58
CA LYS A 71 -1.03 -13.96 17.74
C LYS A 71 -1.60 -12.60 17.29
N ASP A 72 -1.71 -11.63 18.19
CA ASP A 72 -2.26 -10.30 17.88
C ASP A 72 -1.43 -9.52 16.83
N LEU A 73 -0.11 -9.75 16.81
CA LEU A 73 0.78 -9.15 15.82
C LEU A 73 0.65 -9.83 14.44
N MET A 74 0.21 -11.09 14.40
CA MET A 74 -0.12 -11.75 13.13
C MET A 74 -1.44 -11.22 12.58
N GLU A 75 -2.49 -11.13 13.42
CA GLU A 75 -3.80 -10.61 12.98
C GLU A 75 -3.70 -9.18 12.42
N THR A 76 -2.90 -8.32 13.05
CA THR A 76 -2.65 -6.96 12.54
C THR A 76 -1.96 -6.96 11.17
N ARG A 77 -0.98 -7.85 10.95
CA ARG A 77 -0.27 -7.97 9.66
C ARG A 77 -1.18 -8.50 8.56
N ASP A 78 -2.03 -9.47 8.89
CA ASP A 78 -3.01 -10.00 7.95
C ASP A 78 -4.00 -8.92 7.53
N GLN A 79 -4.45 -8.08 8.48
CA GLN A 79 -5.30 -6.93 8.18
C GLN A 79 -4.61 -5.94 7.25
N ILE A 80 -3.39 -5.49 7.59
CA ILE A 80 -2.63 -4.57 6.72
C ILE A 80 -2.45 -5.16 5.33
N THR A 81 -2.06 -6.43 5.23
CA THR A 81 -1.82 -7.10 3.94
C THR A 81 -3.11 -7.26 3.13
N SER A 82 -4.26 -7.46 3.78
CA SER A 82 -5.56 -7.52 3.11
C SER A 82 -6.08 -6.14 2.64
N CYS A 83 -5.66 -5.06 3.30
CA CYS A 83 -6.14 -3.71 3.02
C CYS A 83 -5.39 -2.97 1.91
N PHE A 84 -4.10 -3.26 1.67
CA PHE A 84 -3.24 -2.47 0.77
C PHE A 84 -2.68 -3.26 -0.42
N GLU A 85 -2.80 -2.74 -1.65
CA GLU A 85 -2.24 -3.38 -2.86
C GLU A 85 -0.72 -3.50 -2.81
N LYS A 86 -0.05 -2.43 -2.36
CA LYS A 86 1.40 -2.33 -2.21
C LYS A 86 1.75 -1.91 -0.78
N ILE A 87 2.79 -2.54 -0.24
CA ILE A 87 3.38 -2.12 1.03
C ILE A 87 4.89 -1.97 0.83
N SER A 88 5.43 -0.81 1.17
CA SER A 88 6.86 -0.49 1.07
C SER A 88 7.39 0.09 2.37
N CYS A 89 8.72 0.20 2.47
CA CYS A 89 9.40 0.95 3.52
C CYS A 89 10.46 1.80 2.87
N PHE A 90 10.66 2.98 3.43
CA PHE A 90 11.79 3.83 3.11
C PHE A 90 12.47 4.24 4.41
N LEU A 91 13.76 3.94 4.53
CA LEU A 91 14.57 4.25 5.71
C LEU A 91 15.32 5.56 5.44
N LEU A 92 15.05 6.59 6.25
CA LEU A 92 15.74 7.87 6.17
C LEU A 92 16.79 7.99 7.27
N PRO A 93 18.04 8.37 6.94
CA PRO A 93 19.06 8.68 7.92
C PRO A 93 18.66 9.84 8.85
N HIS A 94 19.39 10.01 9.95
CA HIS A 94 19.22 11.20 10.78
C HIS A 94 19.64 12.45 9.98
N PRO A 95 18.86 13.55 10.01
CA PRO A 95 19.04 14.64 9.05
C PRO A 95 20.15 15.62 9.43
N GLY A 96 20.88 15.34 10.51
CA GLY A 96 21.98 16.11 11.05
C GLY A 96 21.59 16.90 12.31
N LEU A 97 22.58 17.20 13.16
CA LEU A 97 22.37 17.79 14.49
C LEU A 97 21.91 19.27 14.47
N LYS A 98 21.96 19.92 13.30
CA LYS A 98 21.58 21.33 13.14
C LYS A 98 20.07 21.53 13.04
N ILE A 99 19.34 20.59 12.47
CA ILE A 99 17.90 20.73 12.19
C ILE A 99 17.03 20.76 13.45
N PRO A 100 17.26 19.93 14.48
CA PRO A 100 16.41 19.95 15.67
C PRO A 100 16.51 21.26 16.47
N LYS A 101 17.47 22.13 16.15
CA LYS A 101 17.68 23.40 16.85
C LYS A 101 16.61 24.40 16.43
N LYS A 102 16.04 25.12 17.41
CA LYS A 102 15.05 26.19 17.19
C LYS A 102 15.53 27.31 16.25
N SER A 103 16.85 27.46 16.09
CA SER A 103 17.48 28.44 15.20
C SER A 103 17.57 27.99 13.75
N TYR A 104 17.20 26.74 13.43
CA TYR A 104 17.24 26.24 12.06
C TYR A 104 16.21 26.96 11.21
N ASN A 105 16.66 27.50 10.08
CA ASN A 105 15.86 28.34 9.18
C ASN A 105 15.50 27.62 7.87
N GLY A 106 15.70 26.29 7.79
CA GLY A 106 15.46 25.52 6.56
C GLY A 106 16.65 25.48 5.59
N THR A 107 17.86 25.92 6.01
CA THR A 107 19.04 25.88 5.15
C THR A 107 19.38 24.45 4.71
N VAL A 108 19.42 24.22 3.39
CA VAL A 108 19.65 22.89 2.79
C VAL A 108 21.10 22.42 2.95
N SER A 109 22.07 23.33 3.01
CA SER A 109 23.49 22.99 3.21
C SER A 109 23.81 22.51 4.62
N ASP A 110 22.89 22.71 5.57
CA ASP A 110 23.04 22.23 6.95
C ASP A 110 22.51 20.80 7.15
N LEU A 111 21.87 20.23 6.12
CA LEU A 111 21.43 18.85 6.11
C LEU A 111 22.64 17.91 6.02
N ASP A 112 22.54 16.78 6.68
CA ASP A 112 23.47 15.69 6.44
C ASP A 112 23.49 15.28 4.94
N PRO A 113 24.67 15.08 4.31
CA PRO A 113 24.75 14.76 2.89
C PRO A 113 24.03 13.46 2.50
N LEU A 114 24.13 12.42 3.33
CA LEU A 114 23.45 11.14 3.08
C LEU A 114 21.95 11.32 3.21
N PHE A 115 21.49 12.01 4.26
CA PHE A 115 20.07 12.35 4.40
C PHE A 115 19.55 13.12 3.19
N ARG A 116 20.28 14.12 2.71
CA ARG A 116 19.88 14.92 1.53
C ARG A 116 19.79 14.05 0.27
N SER A 117 20.74 13.15 0.08
CA SER A 117 20.73 12.20 -1.05
C SER A 117 19.51 11.28 -0.98
N MET A 118 19.31 10.63 0.16
CA MET A 118 18.19 9.70 0.36
C MET A 118 16.82 10.39 0.30
N LEU A 119 16.70 11.59 0.87
CA LEU A 119 15.48 12.40 0.74
C LEU A 119 15.21 12.77 -0.72
N THR A 120 16.24 13.11 -1.50
CA THR A 120 16.09 13.41 -2.92
C THR A 120 15.60 12.19 -3.70
N THR A 121 16.18 11.01 -3.43
CA THR A 121 15.74 9.73 -3.99
C THR A 121 14.28 9.45 -3.63
N TYR A 122 13.92 9.63 -2.36
CA TYR A 122 12.57 9.42 -1.86
C TYR A 122 11.54 10.33 -2.53
N MET A 123 11.81 11.64 -2.61
CA MET A 123 10.92 12.61 -3.25
C MET A 123 10.72 12.31 -4.74
N ARG A 124 11.78 11.90 -5.46
CA ARG A 124 11.68 11.50 -6.87
C ARG A 124 10.80 10.26 -7.05
N ARG A 125 10.93 9.28 -6.16
CA ARG A 125 10.07 8.09 -6.17
C ARG A 125 8.60 8.48 -5.98
N LEU A 126 8.30 9.23 -4.91
CA LEU A 126 6.94 9.59 -4.52
C LEU A 126 6.21 10.48 -5.54
N PHE A 127 6.91 11.46 -6.12
CA PHE A 127 6.28 12.49 -6.95
C PHE A 127 6.56 12.35 -8.45
N SER A 128 7.27 11.32 -8.90
CA SER A 128 7.59 11.15 -10.33
C SER A 128 7.48 9.72 -10.81
N VAL A 129 8.03 8.75 -10.08
CA VAL A 129 8.09 7.36 -10.55
C VAL A 129 6.83 6.59 -10.18
N ASP A 130 6.39 6.70 -8.93
CA ASP A 130 5.31 5.88 -8.37
C ASP A 130 3.95 6.60 -8.39
N LEU A 131 3.82 7.68 -9.16
CA LEU A 131 2.61 8.48 -9.19
C LEU A 131 1.47 7.72 -9.88
N GLU A 132 0.43 7.39 -9.12
CA GLU A 132 -0.77 6.75 -9.63
C GLU A 132 -2.05 7.54 -9.28
N PRO A 133 -3.07 7.53 -10.15
CA PRO A 133 -4.37 8.12 -9.83
C PRO A 133 -5.00 7.46 -8.60
N LYS A 134 -5.68 8.27 -7.77
CA LYS A 134 -6.45 7.74 -6.65
C LYS A 134 -7.59 6.86 -7.18
N ARG A 135 -7.66 5.62 -6.70
CA ARG A 135 -8.74 4.67 -6.97
C ARG A 135 -9.60 4.46 -5.73
N ILE A 136 -10.90 4.28 -5.96
CA ILE A 136 -11.87 3.74 -5.01
C ILE A 136 -12.70 2.70 -5.77
N GLN A 137 -12.76 1.47 -5.24
CA GLN A 137 -13.45 0.34 -5.90
C GLN A 137 -13.00 0.14 -7.35
N GLY A 138 -11.68 0.14 -7.59
CA GLY A 138 -11.08 -0.01 -8.92
C GLY A 138 -11.23 1.20 -9.85
N ARG A 139 -12.09 2.18 -9.53
CA ARG A 139 -12.33 3.35 -10.38
C ARG A 139 -11.38 4.49 -10.03
N GLN A 140 -10.68 5.02 -11.05
CA GLN A 140 -9.89 6.24 -10.93
C GLN A 140 -10.80 7.45 -10.67
N LEU A 141 -10.38 8.30 -9.74
CA LEU A 141 -11.09 9.50 -9.36
C LEU A 141 -10.47 10.75 -9.98
N THR A 142 -11.32 11.67 -10.36
CA THR A 142 -10.95 13.06 -10.65
C THR A 142 -10.85 13.88 -9.35
N ALA A 143 -10.18 15.03 -9.40
CA ALA A 143 -10.05 15.91 -8.24
C ALA A 143 -11.40 16.39 -7.65
N PRO A 144 -12.42 16.76 -8.46
CA PRO A 144 -13.74 17.10 -7.92
C PRO A 144 -14.43 15.92 -7.22
N GLU A 145 -14.33 14.71 -7.77
CA GLU A 145 -14.91 13.51 -7.15
C GLU A 145 -14.23 13.20 -5.81
N LEU A 146 -12.89 13.31 -5.75
CA LEU A 146 -12.15 13.12 -4.50
C LEU A 146 -12.62 14.10 -3.42
N SER A 147 -12.88 15.36 -3.78
CA SER A 147 -13.42 16.37 -2.86
C SER A 147 -14.79 15.96 -2.30
N VAL A 148 -15.68 15.39 -3.14
CA VAL A 148 -16.97 14.86 -2.70
C VAL A 148 -16.77 13.71 -1.72
N TYR A 149 -15.90 12.74 -2.03
CA TYR A 149 -15.59 11.63 -1.13
C TYR A 149 -15.09 12.11 0.23
N ILE A 150 -14.14 13.05 0.27
CA ILE A 150 -13.60 13.59 1.53
C ILE A 150 -14.72 14.19 2.39
N LYS A 151 -15.60 15.01 1.80
CA LYS A 151 -16.73 15.62 2.53
C LYS A 151 -17.68 14.57 3.08
N THR A 152 -18.02 13.56 2.28
CA THR A 152 -18.89 12.47 2.70
C THR A 152 -18.27 11.68 3.85
N TYR A 153 -16.99 11.31 3.77
CA TYR A 153 -16.31 10.60 4.86
C TYR A 153 -16.27 11.42 6.14
N VAL A 154 -15.94 12.72 6.07
CA VAL A 154 -15.92 13.59 7.25
C VAL A 154 -17.30 13.66 7.91
N GLY A 155 -18.38 13.79 7.13
CA GLY A 155 -19.75 13.80 7.68
C GLY A 155 -20.08 12.51 8.45
N LEU A 156 -19.71 11.35 7.90
CA LEU A 156 -19.94 10.05 8.55
C LEU A 156 -19.28 9.92 9.93
N PHE A 157 -18.16 10.61 10.16
CA PHE A 157 -17.45 10.62 11.46
C PHE A 157 -17.89 11.74 12.40
N GLN A 158 -18.59 12.77 11.90
CA GLN A 158 -19.16 13.85 12.72
C GLN A 158 -20.51 13.47 13.33
N ASP A 159 -21.26 12.60 12.66
CA ASP A 159 -22.57 12.11 13.12
C ASP A 159 -22.46 10.96 14.16
N ARG A 160 -21.25 10.69 14.67
CA ARG A 160 -20.96 9.76 15.77
C ARG A 160 -20.29 10.50 16.94
#